data_AF-A0A1A8JWE5-F1
#
_entry.id   AF-A0A1A8JWE5-F1
#
_cell.length_a   1.000
_cell.length_b   1.000
_cell.length_c   1.000
_cell.angle_alpha   90.00
_cell.angle_beta   90.00
_cell.angle_gamma   90.00
#
_symmetry.space_group_name_H-M   'P 1'
#
loop_
_entity.id
_entity.type
_entity.pdbx_description
1 polymer ?
#
loop_
_entity_poly.entity_id
_entity_poly.type
_entity_poly.pdbx_seq_one_letter_code
_entity_poly.pdbx_strand_id
1 'polypeptide(L)'
;LSDILKFLQERVDNTKTFNINVARDDLYQRGLKQRARQKQASPKNQLSVSFIGEHGIDEGALRREFLTEMMRGLELNLFEGVSCKGKNPKYSISYYQENRYRYVQYDAALQCNLACLVFRICGEIIATSLVQGGPAPNFFSTWSYHFLRHGQITNEDVPEANFAPEQILYRHRYAAVFVQECA
;
A
#
# COMPACT_ATOMS: atom_id res chain seq x y z
N LEU A 1 5.74 15.59 -14.58
CA LEU A 1 5.06 14.43 -13.93
C LEU A 1 4.40 13.52 -14.97
N SER A 2 3.67 14.10 -15.93
CA SER A 2 3.03 13.38 -17.05
C SER A 2 3.99 12.42 -17.79
N ASP A 3 5.21 12.86 -18.08
CA ASP A 3 6.11 12.11 -18.96
C ASP A 3 6.68 10.86 -18.28
N ILE A 4 6.94 10.94 -16.98
CA ILE A 4 7.37 9.78 -16.17
C ILE A 4 6.23 8.77 -16.06
N LEU A 5 5.01 9.23 -15.78
CA LEU A 5 3.85 8.32 -15.69
C LEU A 5 3.56 7.66 -17.04
N LYS A 6 3.65 8.40 -18.15
CA LYS A 6 3.50 7.85 -19.50
C LYS A 6 4.57 6.79 -19.80
N PHE A 7 5.83 7.08 -19.49
CA PHE A 7 6.93 6.14 -19.64
C PHE A 7 6.75 4.86 -18.80
N LEU A 8 6.21 4.98 -17.59
CA LEU A 8 5.93 3.81 -16.74
C LEU A 8 4.73 3.00 -17.27
N GLN A 9 3.70 3.67 -17.78
CA GLN A 9 2.55 3.03 -18.42
C GLN A 9 2.98 2.22 -19.66
N GLU A 10 3.91 2.74 -20.46
CA GLU A 10 4.46 2.05 -21.63
C GLU A 10 5.22 0.75 -21.29
N ARG A 11 5.61 0.56 -20.01
CA ARG A 11 6.29 -0.66 -19.53
C ARG A 11 5.35 -1.73 -19.01
N VAL A 12 4.05 -1.49 -19.02
CA VAL A 12 3.05 -2.49 -18.63
C VAL A 12 2.90 -3.50 -19.78
N ASP A 13 3.15 -4.77 -19.47
CA ASP A 13 2.99 -5.90 -20.37
C ASP A 13 1.51 -6.27 -20.48
N ASN A 14 0.87 -5.81 -21.55
CA ASN A 14 -0.54 -6.08 -21.84
C ASN A 14 -0.81 -7.54 -22.25
N THR A 15 0.23 -8.37 -22.45
CA THR A 15 0.07 -9.81 -22.76
C THR A 15 -0.02 -10.67 -21.50
N LYS A 16 0.39 -10.14 -20.34
CA LYS A 16 0.35 -10.83 -19.05
C LYS A 16 -0.64 -10.15 -18.12
N THR A 17 -1.76 -10.82 -17.87
CA THR A 17 -2.79 -10.34 -16.97
C THR A 17 -2.75 -11.06 -15.63
N PHE A 18 -3.09 -10.35 -14.55
CA PHE A 18 -3.52 -10.99 -13.31
C PHE A 18 -4.92 -10.52 -12.94
N ASN A 19 -5.73 -11.47 -12.47
CA ASN A 19 -7.16 -11.28 -12.31
C ASN A 19 -7.52 -11.10 -10.84
N ILE A 20 -8.34 -10.09 -10.56
CA ILE A 20 -9.00 -9.86 -9.28
C ILE A 20 -10.52 -9.90 -9.51
N ASN A 21 -11.21 -10.70 -8.72
CA ASN A 21 -12.65 -10.89 -8.76
C ASN A 21 -13.25 -10.61 -7.38
N VAL A 22 -13.92 -9.48 -7.22
CA VAL A 22 -14.33 -8.98 -5.90
C VAL A 22 -15.81 -8.61 -5.87
N ALA A 23 -16.44 -8.74 -4.71
CA ALA A 23 -17.74 -8.12 -4.47
C ALA A 23 -17.54 -6.70 -3.90
N ARG A 24 -18.52 -5.82 -4.11
CA ARG A 24 -18.44 -4.42 -3.68
C ARG A 24 -18.44 -4.24 -2.16
N ASP A 25 -19.14 -5.11 -1.44
CA ASP A 25 -19.35 -5.08 0.01
C ASP A 25 -18.09 -5.33 0.85
N ASP A 26 -17.08 -6.02 0.29
CA ASP A 26 -15.82 -6.34 0.95
C ASP A 26 -14.60 -6.16 0.01
N LEU A 27 -14.67 -5.14 -0.85
CA LEU A 27 -13.69 -4.89 -1.92
C LEU A 27 -12.26 -4.84 -1.38
N TYR A 28 -12.04 -4.08 -0.30
CA TYR A 28 -10.70 -3.88 0.27
C TYR A 28 -10.09 -5.18 0.81
N GLN A 29 -10.79 -5.91 1.69
CA GLN A 29 -10.21 -7.10 2.32
C GLN A 29 -10.07 -8.24 1.31
N ARG A 30 -11.06 -8.43 0.42
CA ARG A 30 -10.95 -9.44 -0.64
C ARG A 30 -9.88 -9.07 -1.67
N GLY A 31 -9.77 -7.80 -2.03
CA GLY A 31 -8.74 -7.28 -2.93
C GLY A 31 -7.34 -7.60 -2.44
N LEU A 32 -7.04 -7.33 -1.16
CA LEU A 32 -5.78 -7.70 -0.52
C LEU A 32 -5.54 -9.22 -0.57
N LYS A 33 -6.54 -10.01 -0.14
CA LYS A 33 -6.42 -11.49 -0.11
C LYS A 33 -6.18 -12.08 -1.49
N GLN A 34 -6.85 -11.56 -2.53
CA GLN A 34 -6.66 -12.05 -3.89
C GLN A 34 -5.34 -11.61 -4.47
N ARG A 35 -4.93 -10.35 -4.26
CA ARG A 35 -3.61 -9.88 -4.67
C ARG A 35 -2.48 -10.72 -4.04
N ALA A 36 -2.61 -11.07 -2.77
CA ALA A 36 -1.66 -11.93 -2.05
C ALA A 36 -1.51 -13.33 -2.66
N ARG A 37 -2.59 -13.87 -3.24
CA ARG A 37 -2.59 -15.20 -3.88
C ARG A 37 -1.91 -15.19 -5.24
N GLN A 38 -1.84 -14.03 -5.91
CA GLN A 38 -1.22 -13.86 -7.22
C GLN A 38 0.30 -13.71 -7.10
N LYS A 39 1.02 -14.80 -6.78
CA LYS A 39 2.47 -14.79 -6.47
C LYS A 39 3.37 -14.28 -7.61
N GLN A 40 2.92 -14.45 -8.85
CA GLN A 40 3.66 -14.00 -10.05
C GLN A 40 3.19 -12.62 -10.55
N ALA A 41 2.13 -12.06 -9.96
CA ALA A 41 1.67 -10.73 -10.35
C ALA A 41 2.63 -9.66 -9.88
N SER A 42 2.83 -8.67 -10.73
CA SER A 42 3.63 -7.49 -10.49
C SER A 42 2.95 -6.27 -11.11
N PRO A 43 3.32 -5.04 -10.73
CA PRO A 43 2.80 -3.82 -11.35
C PRO A 43 3.01 -3.74 -12.88
N LYS A 44 3.96 -4.52 -13.43
CA LYS A 44 4.22 -4.62 -14.86
C LYS A 44 3.24 -5.52 -15.60
N ASN A 45 2.47 -6.36 -14.89
CA ASN A 45 1.43 -7.19 -15.50
C ASN A 45 0.12 -6.41 -15.50
N GLN A 46 -0.68 -6.49 -16.56
CA GLN A 46 -1.96 -5.80 -16.63
C GLN A 46 -2.93 -6.32 -15.55
N LEU A 47 -3.48 -5.44 -14.73
CA LEU A 47 -4.54 -5.78 -13.79
C LEU A 47 -5.87 -5.86 -14.55
N SER A 48 -6.55 -7.00 -14.43
CA SER A 48 -7.95 -7.18 -14.85
C SER A 48 -8.83 -7.35 -13.62
N VAL A 49 -9.94 -6.62 -13.59
CA VAL A 49 -10.87 -6.58 -12.46
C VAL A 49 -12.26 -6.98 -12.92
N SER A 50 -12.89 -7.86 -12.15
CA SER A 50 -14.30 -8.22 -12.30
C SER A 50 -15.03 -8.01 -10.98
N PHE A 51 -16.23 -7.42 -11.05
CA PHE A 51 -17.13 -7.34 -9.92
C PHE A 51 -18.16 -8.48 -10.00
N ILE A 52 -18.30 -9.24 -8.91
CA ILE A 52 -19.16 -10.43 -8.87
C ILE A 52 -20.60 -10.04 -9.20
N GLY A 53 -21.17 -10.69 -10.22
CA GLY A 53 -22.56 -10.48 -10.63
C GLY A 53 -22.78 -9.27 -11.54
N GLU A 54 -21.72 -8.59 -11.99
CA GLU A 54 -21.81 -7.41 -12.84
C GLU A 54 -21.23 -7.68 -14.24
N HIS A 55 -21.88 -7.17 -15.28
CA HIS A 55 -21.32 -7.18 -16.63
C HIS A 55 -20.31 -6.04 -16.76
N GLY A 56 -19.03 -6.38 -16.87
CA GLY A 56 -17.96 -5.41 -17.13
C GLY A 56 -17.93 -4.99 -18.60
N ILE A 57 -18.21 -3.70 -18.85
CA ILE A 57 -18.21 -3.13 -20.21
C ILE A 57 -16.86 -2.47 -20.52
N ASP A 58 -16.27 -1.78 -19.54
CA ASP A 58 -14.99 -1.07 -19.68
C ASP A 58 -14.02 -1.52 -18.60
N GLU A 59 -13.07 -2.37 -18.99
CA GLU A 59 -12.02 -2.89 -18.10
C GLU A 59 -11.16 -1.78 -17.48
N GLY A 60 -10.94 -0.68 -18.20
CA GLY A 60 -10.18 0.46 -17.70
C GLY A 60 -10.91 1.18 -16.58
N ALA A 61 -12.23 1.38 -16.73
CA ALA A 61 -13.08 1.95 -15.69
C ALA A 61 -13.13 1.07 -14.44
N LEU A 62 -13.34 -0.24 -14.60
CA LEU A 62 -13.38 -1.19 -13.46
C LEU A 62 -12.04 -1.24 -12.71
N ARG A 63 -10.92 -1.26 -13.45
CA ARG A 63 -9.59 -1.20 -12.84
C ARG A 63 -9.40 0.08 -12.05
N ARG A 64 -9.74 1.24 -12.63
CA ARG A 64 -9.59 2.54 -11.97
C ARG A 64 -10.46 2.63 -10.72
N GLU A 65 -11.69 2.14 -10.78
CA GLU A 65 -12.60 2.06 -9.64
C GLU A 65 -12.01 1.22 -8.51
N PHE A 66 -11.59 -0.01 -8.82
CA PHE A 66 -10.96 -0.89 -7.85
C PHE A 66 -9.73 -0.26 -7.20
N LEU A 67 -8.81 0.31 -7.98
CA LEU A 67 -7.60 0.95 -7.45
C LEU A 67 -7.92 2.16 -6.57
N THR A 68 -8.99 2.90 -6.89
CA THR A 68 -9.46 4.03 -6.08
C THR A 68 -9.95 3.56 -4.71
N GLU A 69 -10.78 2.53 -4.68
CA GLU A 69 -11.28 1.95 -3.41
C GLU A 69 -10.15 1.27 -2.62
N MET A 70 -9.18 0.65 -3.30
CA MET A 70 -7.98 0.12 -2.65
C MET A 70 -7.18 1.25 -2.01
N MET A 71 -6.93 2.38 -2.68
CA MET A 71 -6.22 3.52 -2.08
C MET A 71 -6.92 4.04 -0.84
N ARG A 72 -8.24 4.21 -0.91
CA ARG A 72 -9.06 4.63 0.23
C ARG A 72 -8.96 3.63 1.39
N GLY A 73 -9.04 2.34 1.10
CA GLY A 73 -8.90 1.28 2.09
C GLY A 73 -7.51 1.26 2.75
N LEU A 74 -6.45 1.42 1.95
CA LEU A 74 -5.07 1.53 2.44
C LEU A 74 -4.93 2.72 3.40
N GLU A 75 -5.39 3.90 2.97
CA GLU A 75 -5.36 5.11 3.80
C GLU A 75 -6.07 4.91 5.15
N LEU A 76 -7.29 4.37 5.12
CA LEU A 76 -8.11 4.19 6.32
C LEU A 76 -7.55 3.14 7.28
N ASN A 77 -6.94 2.08 6.78
CA ASN A 77 -6.52 0.94 7.59
C ASN A 77 -5.05 0.99 8.01
N LEU A 78 -4.19 1.61 7.21
CA LEU A 78 -2.73 1.57 7.41
C LEU A 78 -2.12 2.93 7.75
N PHE A 79 -2.87 4.04 7.63
CA PHE A 79 -2.34 5.38 7.88
C PHE A 79 -3.17 6.17 8.91
N GLU A 80 -2.49 6.92 9.78
CA GLU A 80 -3.08 7.81 10.79
C GLU A 80 -2.52 9.23 10.68
N GLY A 81 -3.29 10.19 11.19
CA GLY A 81 -2.94 11.61 11.16
C GLY A 81 -3.96 12.44 10.41
N VAL A 82 -3.66 13.74 10.32
CA VAL A 82 -4.56 14.74 9.73
C VAL A 82 -4.18 14.93 8.26
N SER A 83 -5.15 14.82 7.35
CA SER A 83 -4.91 14.83 5.89
C SER A 83 -4.15 16.07 5.41
N CYS A 84 -4.38 17.23 6.02
CA CYS A 84 -3.70 18.48 5.65
C CYS A 84 -2.19 18.51 5.95
N LYS A 85 -1.68 17.59 6.77
CA LYS A 85 -0.24 17.45 7.09
C LYS A 85 0.36 16.17 6.52
N GLY A 86 -0.42 15.41 5.75
CA GLY A 86 -0.12 14.03 5.39
C GLY A 86 -0.26 13.08 6.58
N LYS A 87 -0.49 11.81 6.27
CA LYS A 87 -0.66 10.72 7.24
C LYS A 87 0.61 9.89 7.33
N ASN A 88 0.83 9.35 8.52
CA ASN A 88 1.91 8.44 8.85
C ASN A 88 1.38 7.01 8.87
N PRO A 89 2.21 6.01 8.55
CA PRO A 89 1.83 4.62 8.77
C PRO A 89 1.43 4.38 10.25
N LYS A 90 0.24 3.79 10.49
CA LYS A 90 -0.29 3.45 11.83
C LYS A 90 0.59 2.47 12.57
N TYR A 91 1.04 1.48 11.81
CA TYR A 91 1.72 0.34 12.34
C TYR A 91 3.11 0.30 11.78
N SER A 92 3.99 0.05 12.71
CA SER A 92 5.36 -0.24 12.43
C SER A 92 5.50 -1.77 12.43
N ILE A 93 6.48 -2.35 11.73
CA ILE A 93 6.58 -3.82 11.69
C ILE A 93 6.68 -4.42 13.11
N SER A 94 7.26 -3.70 14.06
CA SER A 94 7.27 -4.06 15.47
C SER A 94 5.92 -3.91 16.19
N TYR A 95 5.04 -2.99 15.80
CA TYR A 95 3.67 -2.93 16.35
C TYR A 95 2.91 -4.24 16.12
N TYR A 96 3.12 -4.89 14.97
CA TYR A 96 2.57 -6.23 14.71
C TYR A 96 3.30 -7.35 15.46
N GLN A 97 4.57 -7.14 15.86
CA GLN A 97 5.35 -8.05 16.72
C GLN A 97 4.97 -7.94 18.21
N GLU A 98 4.53 -6.77 18.65
CA GLU A 98 4.21 -6.43 20.05
C GLU A 98 2.73 -6.63 20.37
N ASN A 99 1.81 -6.39 19.41
CA ASN A 99 0.38 -6.72 19.56
C ASN A 99 0.08 -8.20 19.29
N ARG A 100 0.93 -9.06 19.83
CA ARG A 100 0.94 -10.54 19.85
C ARG A 100 -0.37 -11.22 20.28
N TYR A 101 -1.36 -10.47 20.76
CA TYR A 101 -2.48 -11.01 21.54
C TYR A 101 -3.88 -10.62 21.07
N ARG A 102 -4.05 -9.89 19.96
CA ARG A 102 -5.41 -9.50 19.48
C ARG A 102 -5.83 -10.06 18.13
N TYR A 103 -4.96 -10.83 17.48
CA TYR A 103 -5.26 -11.64 16.30
C TYR A 103 -4.81 -13.08 16.58
N VAL A 104 -5.79 -13.97 16.66
CA VAL A 104 -5.79 -15.30 17.28
C VAL A 104 -4.87 -16.33 16.58
N GLN A 105 -4.20 -17.19 17.37
CA GLN A 105 -3.69 -18.54 17.03
C GLN A 105 -2.61 -18.73 15.95
N TYR A 106 -1.65 -17.82 15.77
CA TYR A 106 -0.51 -18.07 14.88
C TYR A 106 0.84 -17.78 15.54
N ASP A 107 1.87 -18.56 15.17
CA ASP A 107 3.25 -18.40 15.63
C ASP A 107 3.78 -16.98 15.33
N ALA A 108 4.57 -16.41 16.24
CA ALA A 108 5.14 -15.06 16.14
C ALA A 108 5.94 -14.84 14.85
N ALA A 109 6.61 -15.87 14.32
CA ALA A 109 7.29 -15.79 13.02
C ALA A 109 6.29 -15.63 11.86
N LEU A 110 5.14 -16.29 11.93
CA LEU A 110 4.08 -16.20 10.92
C LEU A 110 3.38 -14.84 10.92
N GLN A 111 3.32 -14.18 12.08
CA GLN A 111 2.70 -12.85 12.22
C GLN A 111 3.60 -11.71 11.73
N CYS A 112 4.93 -11.81 11.94
CA CYS A 112 5.91 -10.91 11.29
C CYS A 112 5.83 -11.03 9.76
N ASN A 113 5.79 -12.28 9.26
CA ASN A 113 5.63 -12.56 7.83
C ASN A 113 4.33 -11.98 7.29
N LEU A 114 3.24 -11.99 8.06
CA LEU A 114 1.95 -11.44 7.64
C LEU A 114 1.97 -9.90 7.55
N ALA A 115 2.59 -9.21 8.50
CA ALA A 115 2.72 -7.75 8.47
C ALA A 115 3.61 -7.27 7.32
N CYS A 116 4.78 -7.89 7.13
CA CYS A 116 5.65 -7.60 6.00
C CYS A 116 4.95 -7.90 4.66
N LEU A 117 4.22 -9.01 4.59
CA LEU A 117 3.43 -9.37 3.40
C LEU A 117 2.35 -8.32 3.10
N VAL A 118 1.64 -7.81 4.11
CA VAL A 118 0.63 -6.76 3.92
C VAL A 118 1.27 -5.50 3.33
N PHE A 119 2.38 -5.01 3.90
CA PHE A 119 3.01 -3.79 3.39
C PHE A 119 3.60 -3.96 1.99
N ARG A 120 4.24 -5.09 1.72
CA ARG A 120 4.66 -5.42 0.35
C ARG A 120 3.50 -5.40 -0.63
N ILE A 121 2.37 -6.03 -0.29
CA ILE A 121 1.16 -6.01 -1.14
C ILE A 121 0.65 -4.58 -1.33
N CYS A 122 0.71 -3.74 -0.30
CA CYS A 122 0.31 -2.34 -0.38
C CYS A 122 1.20 -1.55 -1.34
N GLY A 123 2.52 -1.71 -1.24
CA GLY A 123 3.49 -1.14 -2.18
C GLY A 123 3.21 -1.58 -3.61
N GLU A 124 2.94 -2.87 -3.83
CA GLU A 124 2.58 -3.41 -5.14
C GLU A 124 1.26 -2.81 -5.68
N ILE A 125 0.25 -2.61 -4.84
CA ILE A 125 -1.02 -1.96 -5.23
C ILE A 125 -0.80 -0.49 -5.57
N ILE A 126 0.00 0.23 -4.78
CA ILE A 126 0.37 1.63 -5.04
C ILE A 126 1.10 1.75 -6.36
N ALA A 127 2.11 0.91 -6.59
CA ALA A 127 2.84 0.88 -7.85
C ALA A 127 1.91 0.54 -9.03
N THR A 128 1.03 -0.46 -8.88
CA THR A 128 0.03 -0.82 -9.91
C THR A 128 -0.88 0.38 -10.23
N SER A 129 -1.32 1.11 -9.20
CA SER A 129 -2.15 2.30 -9.37
C SER A 129 -1.44 3.37 -10.20
N LEU A 130 -0.19 3.69 -9.85
CA LEU A 130 0.60 4.70 -10.55
C LEU A 130 0.84 4.34 -12.03
N VAL A 131 1.17 3.08 -12.33
CA VAL A 131 1.55 2.67 -13.69
C VAL A 131 0.37 2.24 -14.56
N GLN A 132 -0.83 2.05 -14.01
CA GLN A 132 -2.01 1.59 -14.77
C GLN A 132 -3.19 2.57 -14.75
N GLY A 133 -2.94 3.84 -14.40
CA GLY A 133 -3.92 4.92 -14.49
C GLY A 133 -4.89 5.02 -13.31
N GLY A 134 -4.56 4.38 -12.18
CA GLY A 134 -5.22 4.61 -10.90
C GLY A 134 -4.71 5.86 -10.19
N PRO A 135 -5.30 6.23 -9.04
CA PRO A 135 -4.86 7.39 -8.27
C PRO A 135 -3.51 7.16 -7.57
N ALA A 136 -2.69 8.21 -7.53
CA ALA A 136 -1.51 8.23 -6.66
C ALA A 136 -1.93 8.31 -5.19
N PRO A 137 -1.14 7.78 -4.24
CA PRO A 137 -1.39 8.01 -2.82
C PRO A 137 -1.25 9.52 -2.56
N ASN A 138 -2.30 10.16 -2.06
CA ASN A 138 -2.35 11.59 -1.75
C ASN A 138 -2.37 11.86 -0.24
N PHE A 139 -2.11 10.82 0.55
CA PHE A 139 -2.24 10.83 2.00
C PHE A 139 -0.91 10.58 2.72
N PHE A 140 0.22 10.46 2.02
CA PHE A 140 1.52 10.29 2.67
C PHE A 140 2.02 11.62 3.25
N SER A 141 2.71 11.53 4.39
CA SER A 141 3.51 12.64 4.92
C SER A 141 4.74 12.92 4.05
N THR A 142 5.28 14.13 4.14
CA THR A 142 6.47 14.55 3.39
C THR A 142 7.66 13.61 3.61
N TRP A 143 7.93 13.22 4.85
CA TRP A 143 9.03 12.30 5.16
C TRP A 143 8.81 10.91 4.58
N SER A 144 7.56 10.44 4.44
CA SER A 144 7.28 9.15 3.80
C SER A 144 7.71 9.17 2.33
N TYR A 145 7.45 10.28 1.62
CA TYR A 145 7.94 10.47 0.26
C TYR A 145 9.46 10.62 0.19
N HIS A 146 10.05 11.37 1.12
CA HIS A 146 11.50 11.56 1.18
C HIS A 146 12.20 10.20 1.36
N PHE A 147 11.71 9.37 2.29
CA PHE A 147 12.23 8.03 2.48
C PHE A 147 12.01 7.12 1.26
N LEU A 148 10.83 7.12 0.64
CA LEU A 148 10.58 6.34 -0.59
C LEU A 148 11.58 6.68 -1.71
N ARG A 149 12.01 7.94 -1.77
CA ARG A 149 12.95 8.43 -2.77
C ARG A 149 14.42 8.13 -2.42
N HIS A 150 14.80 8.29 -1.15
CA HIS A 150 16.20 8.29 -0.72
C HIS A 150 16.62 7.06 0.09
N GLY A 151 15.66 6.27 0.57
CA GLY A 151 15.89 5.13 1.46
C GLY A 151 16.40 5.51 2.85
N GLN A 152 16.36 6.80 3.22
CA GLN A 152 16.91 7.34 4.45
C GLN A 152 15.96 8.38 5.06
N ILE A 153 15.88 8.39 6.39
CA ILE A 153 15.20 9.45 7.16
C ILE A 153 16.28 10.39 7.66
N THR A 154 16.13 11.68 7.39
CA THR A 154 17.00 12.74 7.89
C THR A 154 16.42 13.37 9.16
N ASN A 155 17.22 14.16 9.89
CA ASN A 155 16.69 14.89 11.05
C ASN A 155 15.65 15.97 10.65
N GLU A 156 15.67 16.41 9.39
CA GLU A 156 14.74 17.41 8.82
C GLU A 156 13.37 16.79 8.49
N ASP A 157 13.33 15.47 8.29
CA ASP A 157 12.12 14.68 8.06
C ASP A 157 11.31 14.45 9.35
N VAL A 158 11.92 14.69 10.50
CA VAL A 158 11.28 14.53 11.80
C VAL A 158 10.27 15.65 11.97
N PRO A 159 8.96 15.34 12.08
CA PRO A 159 7.97 16.38 12.34
C PRO A 159 8.32 17.08 13.65
N GLU A 160 8.38 18.42 13.63
CA GLU A 160 8.37 19.22 14.85
C GLU A 160 7.09 18.87 15.62
N ALA A 161 7.22 18.03 16.64
CA ALA A 161 6.08 17.61 17.43
C ALA A 161 6.50 17.47 18.88
N ASN A 162 5.59 17.93 19.75
CA ASN A 162 5.61 17.94 21.21
C ASN A 162 5.70 16.54 21.86
N PHE A 163 6.34 15.58 21.21
CA PHE A 163 6.55 14.22 21.71
C PHE A 163 7.95 14.13 22.32
N ALA A 164 8.07 13.33 23.38
CA ALA A 164 9.37 13.06 23.97
C ALA A 164 10.31 12.40 22.93
N PRO A 165 11.59 12.78 22.86
CA PRO A 165 12.54 12.33 21.83
C PRO A 165 12.62 10.82 21.64
N GLU A 166 12.40 10.04 22.70
CA GLU A 166 12.36 8.58 22.65
C GLU A 166 11.20 8.02 21.80
N GLN A 167 10.05 8.69 21.74
CA GLN A 167 8.89 8.23 20.97
C GLN A 167 9.07 8.49 19.47
N ILE A 168 9.78 9.57 19.14
CA ILE A 168 10.14 9.96 17.78
C ILE A 168 11.08 8.90 17.20
N LEU A 169 12.21 8.63 17.85
CA LEU A 169 13.19 7.67 17.36
C LEU A 169 12.64 6.23 17.29
N TYR A 170 11.70 5.87 18.16
CA TYR A 170 11.03 4.58 18.17
C TYR A 170 10.04 4.47 17.00
N ARG A 171 9.03 5.35 16.89
CA ARG A 171 8.06 5.29 15.78
C ARG A 171 8.72 5.40 14.39
N HIS A 172 9.76 6.22 14.25
CA HIS A 172 10.41 6.43 12.95
C HIS A 172 11.34 5.29 12.51
N ARG A 173 12.08 4.64 13.44
CA ARG A 173 12.87 3.45 13.09
C ARG A 173 12.00 2.33 12.54
N TYR A 174 10.77 2.20 13.03
CA TYR A 174 9.89 1.14 12.61
C TYR A 174 8.97 1.50 11.43
N ALA A 175 8.76 2.80 11.19
CA ALA A 175 8.14 3.28 9.95
C ALA A 175 9.11 3.25 8.76
N ALA A 176 10.43 3.34 8.99
CA ALA A 176 11.44 3.03 7.97
C ALA A 176 11.34 1.57 7.48
N VAL A 177 11.03 0.61 8.38
CA VAL A 177 10.81 -0.80 7.99
C VAL A 177 9.52 -0.95 7.17
N PHE A 178 8.46 -0.19 7.49
CA PHE A 178 7.22 -0.13 6.69
C PHE A 178 7.51 0.24 5.23
N VAL A 179 8.35 1.26 5.00
CA VAL A 179 8.64 1.72 3.64
C VAL A 179 9.69 0.85 2.93
N GLN A 180 10.65 0.27 3.65
CA GLN A 180 11.64 -0.68 3.09
C GLN A 180 11.00 -1.91 2.44
N GLU A 181 9.90 -2.43 3.00
CA GLU A 181 9.21 -3.60 2.44
C GLU A 181 8.20 -3.24 1.34
N CYS A 182 7.90 -1.94 1.17
CA CYS A 182 7.03 -1.43 0.11
C CYS A 182 7.79 -1.04 -1.18
N ALA A 183 9.11 -0.89 -1.13
CA ALA A 183 9.99 -0.45 -2.22
C ALA A 183 10.74 -1.62 -2.87
#